data_AF-A0A7H4LUB9-F1
#
_entry.id   AF-A0A7H4LUB9-F1
#
_cell.length_a   1.000
_cell.length_b   1.000
_cell.length_c   1.000
_cell.angle_alpha   90.00
_cell.angle_beta   90.00
_cell.angle_gamma   90.00
#
_symmetry.space_group_name_H-M   'P 1'
#
loop_
_entity.id
_entity.type
_entity.pdbx_description
1 polymer ?
#
loop_
_entity_poly.entity_id
_entity_poly.type
_entity_poly.pdbx_seq_one_letter_code
_entity_poly.pdbx_strand_id
1 'polypeptide(L)'
;MLAQDYLTWSRQMTGLLQGQRAEWSARWRQLCEGLDPLAPADETRLAEIAAAWTDYLHTCKREGMHFIQPGRFVLPGEMAGAPALQFFPWPDVDAAGEAKLAQADKQTNAGMLRERFKYYCEKVVKGFYKDHFLRFDRQIVLVDCLQPLNSGPQAFNDMRLALTQLMQSFHYGQRTLFRRLFSPVIDKLLFAATKADHVTVDQHSNMVSLLQQLIQDAWQNAAFEGISMDCLGLASIQATQSGLIEVNGEKIPALRGHRLSDGQPLTVYPGEVPARLPGQAFWEQQGFQFENFRPQVMDVDKPLPHIRLDAALEFLIGDKLR
;
A
#
# COMPACT_ATOMS: atom_id res chain seq x y z
N MET A 1 -0.10 -11.32 -7.40
CA MET A 1 0.59 -12.62 -7.18
C MET A 1 -0.30 -13.83 -7.38
N LEU A 2 -1.34 -14.12 -6.57
CA LEU A 2 -2.12 -15.38 -6.72
C LEU A 2 -2.85 -15.52 -8.07
N ALA A 3 -3.22 -14.41 -8.70
CA ALA A 3 -3.88 -14.38 -10.01
C ALA A 3 -2.91 -14.27 -11.19
N GLN A 4 -1.60 -14.34 -10.96
CA GLN A 4 -0.56 -14.12 -11.98
C GLN A 4 0.39 -15.31 -12.01
N ASP A 5 0.82 -15.69 -13.20
CA ASP A 5 2.00 -16.54 -13.34
C ASP A 5 3.29 -15.73 -13.12
N TYR A 6 4.42 -16.45 -13.07
CA TYR A 6 5.73 -15.85 -12.83
C TYR A 6 6.12 -14.82 -13.90
N LEU A 7 5.76 -15.03 -15.17
CA LEU A 7 6.17 -14.15 -16.27
C LEU A 7 5.33 -12.87 -16.30
N THR A 8 4.03 -12.98 -16.07
CA THR A 8 3.11 -11.85 -15.90
C THR A 8 3.54 -10.99 -14.70
N TRP A 9 3.85 -11.64 -13.57
CA TRP A 9 4.40 -10.93 -12.41
C TRP A 9 5.74 -10.27 -12.75
N SER A 10 6.63 -10.95 -13.46
CA SER A 10 7.93 -10.40 -13.86
C SER A 10 7.78 -9.14 -14.70
N ARG A 11 6.93 -9.15 -15.73
CA ARG A 11 6.63 -7.97 -16.57
C ARG A 11 6.06 -6.81 -15.75
N GLN A 12 5.16 -7.10 -14.80
CA GLN A 12 4.64 -6.07 -13.92
C GLN A 12 5.76 -5.43 -13.11
N MET A 13 6.63 -6.22 -12.48
CA MET A 13 7.70 -5.70 -11.64
C MET A 13 8.76 -4.95 -12.44
N THR A 14 9.14 -5.43 -13.63
CA THR A 14 10.11 -4.74 -14.49
C THR A 14 9.53 -3.48 -15.12
N GLY A 15 8.24 -3.46 -15.42
CA GLY A 15 7.54 -2.26 -15.91
C GLY A 15 7.55 -1.09 -14.92
N LEU A 16 7.75 -1.36 -13.63
CA LEU A 16 7.86 -0.33 -12.58
C LEU A 16 9.28 0.27 -12.46
N LEU A 17 10.29 -0.30 -13.15
CA LEU A 17 11.69 0.13 -13.03
C LEU A 17 12.00 1.36 -13.88
N GLN A 18 11.27 2.44 -13.61
CA GLN A 18 11.39 3.74 -14.28
C GLN A 18 11.72 4.84 -13.27
N GLY A 19 12.32 5.95 -13.73
CA GLY A 19 12.77 7.06 -12.87
C GLY A 19 13.69 6.57 -11.75
N GLN A 20 13.46 7.01 -10.52
CA GLN A 20 14.25 6.62 -9.34
C GLN A 20 14.31 5.09 -9.12
N ARG A 21 13.24 4.35 -9.43
CA ARG A 21 13.24 2.89 -9.32
C ARG A 21 14.25 2.24 -10.26
N ALA A 22 14.54 2.86 -11.41
CA ALA A 22 15.58 2.39 -12.32
C ALA A 22 16.96 2.53 -11.65
N GLU A 23 17.26 3.69 -11.06
CA GLU A 23 18.53 3.94 -10.38
C GLU A 23 18.77 2.94 -9.24
N TRP A 24 17.78 2.75 -8.36
CA TRP A 24 17.91 1.83 -7.21
C TRP A 24 18.02 0.35 -7.60
N SER A 25 17.50 -0.03 -8.78
CA SER A 25 17.56 -1.41 -9.29
C SER A 25 18.79 -1.68 -10.16
N ALA A 26 19.69 -0.70 -10.34
CA ALA A 26 20.86 -0.80 -11.22
C ALA A 26 21.74 -2.03 -10.89
N ARG A 27 22.08 -2.23 -9.61
CA ARG A 27 22.88 -3.39 -9.17
C ARG A 27 22.22 -4.73 -9.53
N TRP A 28 20.91 -4.84 -9.30
CA TRP A 28 20.17 -6.05 -9.65
C TRP A 28 20.16 -6.30 -11.17
N ARG A 29 19.96 -5.24 -11.99
CA ARG A 29 20.01 -5.36 -13.45
C ARG A 29 21.38 -5.81 -13.95
N GLN A 30 22.46 -5.27 -13.38
CA GLN A 30 23.82 -5.65 -13.73
C GLN A 30 24.10 -7.13 -13.42
N LEU A 31 23.68 -7.63 -12.25
CA LEU A 31 23.89 -9.03 -11.89
C LEU A 31 23.08 -10.01 -12.76
N CYS A 32 21.95 -9.54 -13.31
CA CYS A 32 21.14 -10.28 -14.27
C CYS A 32 21.81 -10.41 -15.65
N GLU A 33 22.80 -9.59 -15.99
CA GLU A 33 23.48 -9.65 -17.29
C GLU A 33 24.16 -11.00 -17.51
N GLY A 34 23.97 -11.60 -18.68
CA GLY A 34 24.52 -12.92 -19.00
C GLY A 34 23.92 -14.08 -18.20
N LEU A 35 22.76 -13.90 -17.56
CA LEU A 35 22.00 -15.00 -16.97
C LEU A 35 21.25 -15.76 -18.08
N ASP A 36 21.76 -16.94 -18.46
CA ASP A 36 21.07 -17.79 -19.42
C ASP A 36 19.86 -18.49 -18.76
N PRO A 37 18.62 -18.28 -19.27
CA PRO A 37 17.42 -18.91 -18.71
C PRO A 37 17.43 -20.44 -18.74
N LEU A 38 18.12 -21.06 -19.71
CA LEU A 38 18.11 -22.51 -19.91
C LEU A 38 19.38 -23.22 -19.40
N ALA A 39 20.39 -22.47 -18.97
CA ALA A 39 21.54 -23.05 -18.29
C ALA A 39 21.13 -23.73 -16.97
N PRO A 40 21.85 -24.78 -16.53
CA PRO A 40 21.65 -25.38 -15.22
C PRO A 40 21.61 -24.32 -14.11
N ALA A 41 20.72 -24.49 -13.16
CA ALA A 41 20.50 -23.52 -12.10
C ALA A 41 21.75 -23.38 -11.23
N ASP A 42 22.26 -22.16 -11.14
CA ASP A 42 23.36 -21.80 -10.24
C ASP A 42 22.76 -21.17 -8.98
N GLU A 43 22.62 -21.96 -7.92
CA GLU A 43 22.00 -21.50 -6.68
C GLU A 43 22.73 -20.31 -6.05
N THR A 44 24.05 -20.25 -6.18
CA THR A 44 24.86 -19.16 -5.60
C THR A 44 24.59 -17.87 -6.35
N ARG A 45 24.62 -17.92 -7.68
CA ARG A 45 24.33 -16.76 -8.54
C ARG A 45 22.89 -16.28 -8.37
N LEU A 46 21.92 -17.21 -8.32
CA LEU A 46 20.52 -16.86 -8.11
C LEU A 46 20.27 -16.23 -6.73
N ALA A 47 20.96 -16.71 -5.68
CA ALA A 47 20.88 -16.13 -4.35
C ALA A 47 21.46 -14.70 -4.30
N GLU A 48 22.59 -14.45 -4.97
CA GLU A 48 23.19 -13.10 -5.06
C GLU A 48 22.25 -12.12 -5.77
N ILE A 49 21.66 -12.52 -6.91
CA ILE A 49 20.70 -11.67 -7.63
C ILE A 49 19.44 -11.42 -6.79
N ALA A 50 18.92 -12.45 -6.10
CA ALA A 50 17.77 -12.30 -5.22
C ALA A 50 18.05 -11.34 -4.04
N ALA A 51 19.26 -11.36 -3.50
CA ALA A 51 19.68 -10.41 -2.46
C ALA A 51 19.68 -8.97 -3.01
N ALA A 52 20.23 -8.75 -4.20
CA ALA A 52 20.22 -7.42 -4.83
C ALA A 52 18.80 -6.91 -5.12
N TRP A 53 17.87 -7.80 -5.52
CA TRP A 53 16.45 -7.46 -5.64
C TRP A 53 15.82 -7.08 -4.29
N THR A 54 16.15 -7.82 -3.24
CA THR A 54 15.68 -7.55 -1.87
C THR A 54 16.18 -6.20 -1.35
N ASP A 55 17.45 -5.88 -1.59
CA ASP A 55 18.06 -4.59 -1.26
C ASP A 55 17.36 -3.42 -1.97
N TYR A 56 17.00 -3.62 -3.25
CA TYR A 56 16.18 -2.68 -4.01
C TYR A 56 14.82 -2.44 -3.33
N LEU A 57 14.11 -3.52 -2.95
CA LEU A 57 12.81 -3.40 -2.28
C LEU A 57 12.92 -2.69 -0.92
N HIS A 58 13.98 -2.95 -0.16
CA HIS A 58 14.27 -2.21 1.08
C HIS A 58 14.51 -0.72 0.82
N THR A 59 15.21 -0.38 -0.25
CA THR A 59 15.42 1.02 -0.65
C THR A 59 14.09 1.67 -1.01
N CYS A 60 13.27 1.05 -1.85
CA CYS A 60 11.92 1.55 -2.15
C CYS A 60 11.10 1.83 -0.88
N LYS A 61 11.16 0.94 0.11
CA LYS A 61 10.45 1.12 1.38
C LYS A 61 10.97 2.33 2.18
N ARG A 62 12.29 2.51 2.26
CA ARG A 62 12.89 3.66 2.98
C ARG A 62 12.54 4.99 2.32
N GLU A 63 12.47 5.01 1.00
CA GLU A 63 12.12 6.19 0.19
C GLU A 63 10.61 6.46 0.11
N GLY A 64 9.78 5.69 0.85
CA GLY A 64 8.34 5.94 0.95
C GLY A 64 7.51 5.39 -0.22
N MET A 65 8.04 4.48 -1.03
CA MET A 65 7.24 3.77 -2.03
C MET A 65 6.30 2.77 -1.34
N HIS A 66 5.08 2.67 -1.83
CA HIS A 66 4.01 1.84 -1.29
C HIS A 66 3.91 0.49 -2.02
N PHE A 67 4.22 0.46 -3.31
CA PHE A 67 4.19 -0.77 -4.10
C PHE A 67 5.48 -1.56 -3.91
N ILE A 68 5.44 -2.50 -2.95
CA ILE A 68 6.56 -3.38 -2.62
C ILE A 68 6.10 -4.84 -2.72
N GLN A 69 6.64 -5.56 -3.69
CA GLN A 69 6.30 -6.96 -3.93
C GLN A 69 7.54 -7.77 -4.31
N PRO A 70 7.75 -8.96 -3.71
CA PRO A 70 6.91 -9.62 -2.72
C PRO A 70 7.08 -9.04 -1.30
N GLY A 71 5.99 -8.71 -0.61
CA GLY A 71 6.06 -7.97 0.66
C GLY A 71 6.85 -8.65 1.79
N ARG A 72 6.94 -9.99 1.81
CA ARG A 72 7.73 -10.73 2.82
C ARG A 72 9.23 -10.60 2.61
N PHE A 73 9.70 -10.06 1.49
CA PHE A 73 11.13 -9.80 1.30
C PHE A 73 11.61 -8.69 2.23
N VAL A 74 10.79 -7.65 2.42
CA VAL A 74 11.10 -6.51 3.31
C VAL A 74 10.56 -6.66 4.73
N LEU A 75 9.72 -7.67 4.95
CA LEU A 75 9.11 -8.04 6.23
C LEU A 75 9.06 -9.57 6.36
N PRO A 76 10.20 -10.26 6.51
CA PRO A 76 10.27 -11.72 6.41
C PRO A 76 9.69 -12.46 7.62
N GLY A 77 9.63 -11.81 8.80
CA GLY A 77 9.22 -12.49 10.03
C GLY A 77 10.07 -13.75 10.27
N GLU A 78 9.41 -14.87 10.53
CA GLU A 78 10.05 -16.18 10.73
C GLU A 78 10.67 -16.78 9.46
N MET A 79 10.41 -16.21 8.28
CA MET A 79 10.90 -16.72 6.99
C MET A 79 12.26 -16.16 6.57
N ALA A 80 12.94 -15.41 7.44
CA ALA A 80 14.23 -14.81 7.13
C ALA A 80 15.24 -15.88 6.71
N GLY A 81 15.86 -15.71 5.54
CA GLY A 81 16.82 -16.68 4.98
C GLY A 81 16.20 -17.93 4.33
N ALA A 82 14.86 -18.07 4.31
CA ALA A 82 14.22 -19.21 3.66
C ALA A 82 14.47 -19.19 2.13
N PRO A 83 14.74 -20.34 1.49
CA PRO A 83 14.88 -20.43 0.03
C PRO A 83 13.65 -19.92 -0.74
N ALA A 84 12.48 -19.97 -0.10
CA ALA A 84 11.23 -19.42 -0.61
C ALA A 84 11.25 -17.90 -0.84
N LEU A 85 12.19 -17.17 -0.23
CA LEU A 85 12.41 -15.73 -0.42
C LEU A 85 13.58 -15.43 -1.36
N GLN A 86 14.10 -16.43 -2.09
CA GLN A 86 15.23 -16.26 -3.01
C GLN A 86 14.78 -16.35 -4.47
N PHE A 87 13.90 -15.44 -4.88
CA PHE A 87 13.53 -15.26 -6.29
C PHE A 87 13.37 -13.77 -6.61
N PHE A 88 13.38 -13.45 -7.90
CA PHE A 88 13.30 -12.08 -8.42
C PHE A 88 12.54 -12.11 -9.74
N PRO A 89 12.00 -10.98 -10.23
CA PRO A 89 11.35 -10.96 -11.54
C PRO A 89 12.35 -11.27 -12.64
N TRP A 90 11.95 -11.98 -13.68
CA TRP A 90 12.82 -12.15 -14.85
C TRP A 90 13.07 -10.78 -15.51
N PRO A 91 14.34 -10.39 -15.79
CA PRO A 91 14.70 -9.01 -16.13
C PRO A 91 14.10 -8.51 -17.44
N ASP A 92 14.03 -9.38 -18.46
CA ASP A 92 13.42 -9.07 -19.74
C ASP A 92 12.75 -10.33 -20.31
N VAL A 93 11.44 -10.41 -20.11
CA VAL A 93 10.64 -11.57 -20.55
C VAL A 93 10.54 -11.61 -22.07
N ASP A 94 10.44 -10.44 -22.72
CA ASP A 94 10.16 -10.35 -24.14
C ASP A 94 11.44 -10.60 -24.96
N ALA A 95 12.60 -10.09 -24.51
CA ALA A 95 13.88 -10.39 -25.14
C ALA A 95 14.32 -11.86 -24.98
N ALA A 96 14.02 -12.48 -23.84
CA ALA A 96 14.34 -13.89 -23.62
C ALA A 96 13.39 -14.85 -24.35
N GLY A 97 12.20 -14.38 -24.73
CA GLY A 97 11.15 -15.16 -25.38
C GLY A 97 10.28 -15.91 -24.36
N GLU A 98 9.01 -15.51 -24.25
CA GLU A 98 8.06 -16.07 -23.30
C GLU A 98 7.93 -17.60 -23.40
N ALA A 99 7.84 -18.15 -24.61
CA ALA A 99 7.75 -19.59 -24.82
C ALA A 99 8.98 -20.33 -24.26
N LYS A 100 10.18 -19.75 -24.44
CA LYS A 100 11.44 -20.30 -23.93
C LYS A 100 11.45 -20.34 -22.40
N LEU A 101 11.01 -19.25 -21.76
CA LEU A 101 10.92 -19.16 -20.29
C LEU A 101 9.81 -20.06 -19.72
N ALA A 102 8.68 -20.16 -20.40
CA ALA A 102 7.54 -20.97 -19.98
C ALA A 102 7.83 -22.48 -20.08
N GLN A 103 8.68 -22.90 -21.02
CA GLN A 103 9.05 -24.31 -21.21
C GLN A 103 10.35 -24.71 -20.52
N ALA A 104 11.04 -23.77 -19.86
CA ALA A 104 12.28 -24.04 -19.14
C ALA A 104 12.10 -25.16 -18.09
N ASP A 105 13.02 -26.13 -18.06
CA ASP A 105 13.02 -27.22 -17.08
C ASP A 105 13.27 -26.67 -15.66
N LYS A 106 12.71 -27.33 -14.64
CA LYS A 106 12.84 -26.90 -13.23
C LYS A 106 14.29 -26.81 -12.73
N GLN A 107 15.22 -27.51 -13.38
CA GLN A 107 16.65 -27.49 -13.06
C GLN A 107 17.42 -26.37 -13.78
N THR A 108 16.77 -25.53 -14.58
CA THR A 108 17.40 -24.35 -15.18
C THR A 108 17.17 -23.09 -14.34
N ASN A 109 17.94 -22.03 -14.59
CA ASN A 109 17.79 -20.75 -13.88
C ASN A 109 16.33 -20.23 -13.91
N ALA A 110 15.72 -20.16 -15.10
CA ALA A 110 14.34 -19.67 -15.24
C ALA A 110 13.32 -20.62 -14.59
N GLY A 111 13.50 -21.94 -14.74
CA GLY A 111 12.61 -22.93 -14.13
C GLY A 111 12.67 -22.90 -12.60
N MET A 112 13.87 -22.80 -12.01
CA MET A 112 14.03 -22.72 -10.56
C MET A 112 13.38 -21.47 -9.97
N LEU A 113 13.57 -20.29 -10.60
CA LEU A 113 12.93 -19.05 -10.16
C LEU A 113 11.40 -19.16 -10.22
N ARG A 114 10.86 -19.75 -11.29
CA ARG A 114 9.43 -20.01 -11.44
C ARG A 114 8.89 -20.95 -10.35
N GLU A 115 9.61 -22.01 -10.01
CA GLU A 115 9.20 -22.92 -8.94
C GLU A 115 9.26 -22.27 -7.56
N ARG A 116 10.28 -21.44 -7.28
CA ARG A 116 10.34 -20.64 -6.03
C ARG A 116 9.19 -19.65 -5.94
N PHE A 117 8.85 -18.96 -7.04
CA PHE A 117 7.67 -18.08 -7.10
C PHE A 117 6.37 -18.84 -6.81
N LYS A 118 6.15 -19.99 -7.46
CA LYS A 118 4.96 -20.83 -7.22
C LYS A 118 4.88 -21.29 -5.77
N TYR A 119 6.00 -21.75 -5.21
CA TYR A 119 6.08 -22.16 -3.82
C TYR A 119 5.72 -21.00 -2.89
N TYR A 120 6.27 -19.80 -3.13
CA TYR A 120 5.94 -18.61 -2.35
C TYR A 120 4.44 -18.28 -2.42
N CYS A 121 3.83 -18.28 -3.61
CA CYS A 121 2.41 -18.06 -3.79
C CYS A 121 1.55 -19.09 -3.02
N GLU A 122 1.86 -20.39 -3.15
CA GLU A 122 1.04 -21.45 -2.55
C GLU A 122 1.26 -21.62 -1.04
N LYS A 123 2.49 -21.48 -0.54
CA LYS A 123 2.81 -21.74 0.87
C LYS A 123 2.79 -20.50 1.73
N VAL A 124 3.24 -19.37 1.20
CA VAL A 124 3.35 -18.11 1.97
C VAL A 124 2.09 -17.29 1.80
N VAL A 125 1.72 -16.98 0.56
CA VAL A 125 0.60 -16.08 0.29
C VAL A 125 -0.72 -16.77 0.62
N LYS A 126 -1.01 -17.91 0.00
CA LYS A 126 -2.26 -18.66 0.20
C LYS A 126 -2.39 -19.26 1.60
N GLY A 127 -1.28 -19.70 2.20
CA GLY A 127 -1.24 -20.15 3.60
C GLY A 127 -1.72 -19.05 4.55
N PHE A 128 -1.16 -17.84 4.43
CA PHE A 128 -1.59 -16.69 5.21
C PHE A 128 -3.09 -16.38 5.08
N TYR A 129 -3.64 -16.43 3.86
CA TYR A 129 -5.08 -16.22 3.65
C TYR A 129 -5.93 -17.29 4.36
N LYS A 130 -5.54 -18.55 4.24
CA LYS A 130 -6.30 -19.66 4.82
C LYS A 130 -6.28 -19.64 6.34
N ASP A 131 -5.11 -19.38 6.93
CA ASP A 131 -4.90 -19.58 8.36
C ASP A 131 -5.30 -18.36 9.20
N HIS A 132 -5.21 -17.15 8.62
CA HIS A 132 -5.50 -15.89 9.32
C HIS A 132 -6.69 -15.13 8.74
N PHE A 133 -6.71 -14.91 7.42
CA PHE A 133 -7.65 -13.97 6.80
C PHE A 133 -9.10 -14.47 6.82
N LEU A 134 -9.32 -15.79 6.69
CA LEU A 134 -10.67 -16.40 6.77
C LEU A 134 -11.37 -16.24 8.13
N ARG A 135 -10.70 -15.69 9.15
CA ARG A 135 -11.27 -15.51 10.49
C ARG A 135 -11.71 -14.07 10.76
N PHE A 136 -11.58 -13.15 9.80
CA PHE A 136 -11.94 -11.76 10.01
C PHE A 136 -13.45 -11.53 9.81
N ASP A 137 -14.11 -11.03 10.85
CA ASP A 137 -15.49 -10.58 10.79
C ASP A 137 -15.60 -9.14 10.26
N ARG A 138 -14.64 -8.28 10.65
CA ARG A 138 -14.61 -6.84 10.36
C ARG A 138 -13.22 -6.44 9.92
N GLN A 139 -13.13 -5.49 9.01
CA GLN A 139 -11.85 -4.99 8.54
C GLN A 139 -11.86 -3.46 8.44
N ILE A 140 -10.76 -2.84 8.86
CA ILE A 140 -10.44 -1.45 8.56
C ILE A 140 -9.17 -1.41 7.69
N VAL A 141 -9.18 -0.58 6.66
CA VAL A 141 -8.03 -0.28 5.79
C VAL A 141 -7.67 1.18 5.99
N LEU A 142 -6.50 1.40 6.61
CA LEU A 142 -5.95 2.72 6.90
C LEU A 142 -5.15 3.21 5.70
N VAL A 143 -5.48 4.39 5.19
CA VAL A 143 -4.84 4.99 4.01
C VAL A 143 -4.36 6.40 4.34
N ASP A 144 -3.07 6.67 4.14
CA ASP A 144 -2.52 8.03 4.20
C ASP A 144 -2.58 8.64 2.80
N CYS A 145 -3.54 9.55 2.59
CA CYS A 145 -3.69 10.24 1.30
C CYS A 145 -2.82 11.50 1.19
N LEU A 146 -2.24 11.99 2.30
CA LEU A 146 -1.60 13.32 2.35
C LEU A 146 -0.11 13.23 2.00
N GLN A 147 0.59 12.26 2.59
CA GLN A 147 2.03 12.12 2.35
C GLN A 147 2.36 11.83 0.88
N PRO A 148 1.63 10.95 0.16
CA PRO A 148 1.88 10.72 -1.26
C PRO A 148 1.58 11.94 -2.15
N LEU A 149 0.66 12.82 -1.75
CA LEU A 149 0.44 14.09 -2.46
C LEU A 149 1.67 14.99 -2.36
N ASN A 150 2.25 15.12 -1.15
CA ASN A 150 3.49 15.90 -0.92
C ASN A 150 4.68 15.35 -1.72
N SER A 151 4.81 14.03 -1.85
CA SER A 151 5.93 13.38 -2.53
C SER A 151 5.84 13.45 -4.07
N GLY A 152 4.72 13.92 -4.62
CA GLY A 152 4.56 14.16 -6.06
C GLY A 152 3.82 13.04 -6.81
N PRO A 153 3.64 13.21 -8.13
CA PRO A 153 2.76 12.36 -8.96
C PRO A 153 3.21 10.89 -9.00
N GLN A 154 4.52 10.62 -8.93
CA GLN A 154 5.03 9.25 -8.94
C GLN A 154 4.64 8.49 -7.67
N ALA A 155 4.84 9.07 -6.49
CA ALA A 155 4.47 8.46 -5.21
C ALA A 155 2.95 8.27 -5.08
N PHE A 156 2.17 9.24 -5.55
CA PHE A 156 0.71 9.14 -5.55
C PHE A 156 0.19 8.00 -6.45
N ASN A 157 0.73 7.88 -7.67
CA ASN A 157 0.37 6.79 -8.57
C ASN A 157 0.79 5.41 -8.02
N ASP A 158 1.93 5.35 -7.33
CA ASP A 158 2.42 4.15 -6.67
C ASP A 158 1.49 3.69 -5.53
N MET A 159 1.02 4.63 -4.69
CA MET A 159 -0.01 4.36 -3.69
C MET A 159 -1.29 3.85 -4.35
N ARG A 160 -1.76 4.48 -5.44
CA ARG A 160 -2.97 4.05 -6.15
C ARG A 160 -2.84 2.61 -6.65
N LEU A 161 -1.72 2.26 -7.26
CA LEU A 161 -1.46 0.89 -7.73
C LEU A 161 -1.43 -0.11 -6.56
N ALA A 162 -0.82 0.27 -5.43
CA ALA A 162 -0.76 -0.56 -4.23
C ALA A 162 -2.16 -0.81 -3.67
N LEU A 163 -3.00 0.22 -3.59
CA LEU A 163 -4.41 0.09 -3.20
C LEU A 163 -5.16 -0.84 -4.14
N THR A 164 -5.09 -0.63 -5.46
CA THR A 164 -5.76 -1.51 -6.45
C THR A 164 -5.36 -2.98 -6.28
N GLN A 165 -4.09 -3.29 -6.02
CA GLN A 165 -3.66 -4.66 -5.75
C GLN A 165 -4.17 -5.21 -4.41
N LEU A 166 -4.19 -4.39 -3.36
CA LEU A 166 -4.80 -4.75 -2.08
C LEU A 166 -6.28 -5.11 -2.30
N MET A 167 -6.97 -4.35 -3.15
CA MET A 167 -8.39 -4.55 -3.48
C MET A 167 -8.66 -5.89 -4.19
N GLN A 168 -7.75 -6.35 -5.05
CA GLN A 168 -7.82 -7.70 -5.63
C GLN A 168 -7.76 -8.81 -4.57
N SER A 169 -7.13 -8.54 -3.43
CA SER A 169 -7.04 -9.51 -2.33
C SER A 169 -8.33 -9.63 -1.52
N PHE A 170 -9.23 -8.64 -1.63
CA PHE A 170 -10.56 -8.68 -1.04
C PHE A 170 -11.60 -9.38 -1.92
N HIS A 171 -11.23 -9.82 -3.13
CA HIS A 171 -12.11 -10.61 -3.98
C HIS A 171 -12.16 -12.03 -3.41
N TYR A 172 -13.21 -12.30 -2.64
CA TYR A 172 -13.46 -13.63 -2.14
C TYR A 172 -14.07 -14.45 -3.28
N GLY A 173 -13.36 -15.53 -3.64
CA GLY A 173 -13.70 -16.39 -4.76
C GLY A 173 -15.19 -16.78 -4.83
N GLN A 174 -15.63 -16.94 -6.07
CA GLN A 174 -17.01 -17.21 -6.49
C GLN A 174 -17.84 -18.06 -5.51
N ARG A 175 -19.02 -17.50 -5.24
CA ARG A 175 -20.21 -18.06 -4.59
C ARG A 175 -20.37 -19.57 -4.75
N THR A 176 -20.20 -20.29 -3.65
CA THR A 176 -20.93 -21.55 -3.43
C THR A 176 -21.81 -21.38 -2.19
N LEU A 177 -23.12 -21.58 -2.36
CA LEU A 177 -24.15 -21.50 -1.32
C LEU A 177 -23.79 -22.29 -0.05
N PHE A 178 -23.01 -23.37 -0.21
CA PHE A 178 -22.57 -24.24 0.87
C PHE A 178 -21.53 -23.62 1.81
N ARG A 179 -20.69 -22.67 1.36
CA ARG A 179 -19.63 -22.08 2.21
C ARG A 179 -20.14 -21.01 3.19
N ARG A 180 -21.30 -20.40 2.89
CA ARG A 180 -21.95 -19.37 3.73
C ARG A 180 -22.46 -19.91 5.07
N LEU A 181 -22.72 -21.22 5.16
CA LEU A 181 -23.22 -21.85 6.39
C LEU A 181 -22.11 -22.15 7.42
N PHE A 182 -20.82 -22.05 7.06
CA PHE A 182 -19.74 -22.63 7.88
C PHE A 182 -18.46 -21.78 8.05
N SER A 183 -18.41 -20.53 7.56
CA SER A 183 -17.24 -19.66 7.77
C SER A 183 -17.67 -18.21 7.99
N PRO A 184 -17.15 -17.51 9.02
CA PRO A 184 -17.26 -16.05 9.09
C PRO A 184 -16.62 -15.44 7.84
N VAL A 185 -17.32 -14.48 7.25
CA VAL A 185 -16.87 -13.71 6.09
C VAL A 185 -16.99 -12.25 6.49
N ILE A 186 -16.01 -11.43 6.11
CA ILE A 186 -16.02 -9.99 6.35
C ILE A 186 -17.36 -9.43 5.84
N ASP A 187 -18.19 -8.93 6.74
CA ASP A 187 -19.50 -8.35 6.41
C ASP A 187 -19.46 -6.81 6.48
N LYS A 188 -18.45 -6.23 7.13
CA LYS A 188 -18.16 -4.79 7.12
C LYS A 188 -16.69 -4.48 6.84
N LEU A 189 -16.47 -3.55 5.91
CA LEU A 189 -15.17 -3.07 5.48
C LEU A 189 -15.13 -1.54 5.52
N LEU A 190 -14.31 -0.98 6.40
CA LEU A 190 -14.13 0.46 6.55
C LEU A 190 -12.85 0.93 5.86
N PHE A 191 -12.95 1.91 4.98
CA PHE A 191 -11.80 2.65 4.45
C PHE A 191 -11.63 3.94 5.24
N ALA A 192 -10.42 4.16 5.76
CA ALA A 192 -10.15 5.28 6.64
C ALA A 192 -9.00 6.12 6.11
N ALA A 193 -9.30 7.35 5.68
CA ALA A 193 -8.28 8.35 5.37
C ALA A 193 -7.69 8.85 6.70
N THR A 194 -6.47 8.41 6.99
CA THR A 194 -5.79 8.69 8.27
C THR A 194 -5.20 10.08 8.33
N LYS A 195 -4.84 10.50 9.55
CA LYS A 195 -4.22 11.81 9.83
C LYS A 195 -5.09 12.98 9.38
N ALA A 196 -6.41 12.86 9.51
CA ALA A 196 -7.34 13.92 9.13
C ALA A 196 -7.07 15.24 9.89
N ASP A 197 -6.43 15.18 11.05
CA ASP A 197 -5.98 16.35 11.81
C ASP A 197 -4.82 17.11 11.13
N HIS A 198 -4.18 16.56 10.11
CA HIS A 198 -3.15 17.27 9.34
C HIS A 198 -3.75 18.18 8.25
N VAL A 199 -5.07 18.28 8.15
CA VAL A 199 -5.76 19.27 7.31
C VAL A 199 -6.84 19.99 8.12
N THR A 200 -7.30 21.14 7.61
CA THR A 200 -8.37 21.90 8.25
C THR A 200 -9.73 21.20 8.05
N VAL A 201 -10.70 21.50 8.91
CA VAL A 201 -11.99 20.78 8.97
C VAL A 201 -12.74 20.81 7.63
N ASP A 202 -12.65 21.93 6.91
CA ASP A 202 -13.21 22.13 5.56
C ASP A 202 -12.63 21.18 4.51
N GLN A 203 -11.42 20.65 4.72
CA GLN A 203 -10.75 19.71 3.81
C GLN A 203 -11.08 18.24 4.12
N HIS A 204 -11.75 17.92 5.23
CA HIS A 204 -12.08 16.53 5.58
C HIS A 204 -12.96 15.86 4.52
N SER A 205 -13.95 16.57 3.97
CA SER A 205 -14.81 16.03 2.90
C SER A 205 -14.02 15.75 1.62
N ASN A 206 -13.01 16.56 1.33
CA ASN A 206 -12.15 16.40 0.16
C ASN A 206 -11.26 15.16 0.32
N MET A 207 -10.70 14.93 1.51
CA MET A 207 -9.96 13.69 1.81
C MET A 207 -10.82 12.44 1.62
N VAL A 208 -12.06 12.45 2.13
CA VAL A 208 -12.98 11.33 1.94
C VAL A 208 -13.31 11.13 0.46
N SER A 209 -13.60 12.20 -0.27
CA SER A 209 -13.92 12.15 -1.71
C SER A 209 -12.74 11.63 -2.54
N LEU A 210 -11.52 12.04 -2.20
CA LEU A 210 -10.30 11.54 -2.83
C LEU A 210 -10.11 10.04 -2.58
N LEU A 211 -10.26 9.61 -1.32
CA LEU A 211 -10.15 8.20 -0.96
C LEU A 211 -11.23 7.35 -1.67
N GLN A 212 -12.47 7.82 -1.73
CA GLN A 212 -13.56 7.16 -2.46
C GLN A 212 -13.20 6.95 -3.94
N GLN A 213 -12.58 7.94 -4.60
CA GLN A 213 -12.14 7.77 -5.99
C GLN A 213 -10.97 6.80 -6.13
N LEU A 214 -10.03 6.77 -5.19
CA LEU A 214 -8.93 5.80 -5.19
C LEU A 214 -9.43 4.36 -5.05
N ILE A 215 -10.55 4.14 -4.37
CA ILE A 215 -11.12 2.81 -4.12
C ILE A 215 -12.36 2.50 -4.97
N GLN A 216 -12.71 3.34 -5.95
CA GLN A 216 -13.98 3.25 -6.69
C GLN A 216 -14.18 1.85 -7.32
N ASP A 217 -13.13 1.30 -7.95
CA ASP A 217 -13.19 -0.03 -8.56
C ASP A 217 -13.40 -1.13 -7.52
N ALA A 218 -12.80 -0.99 -6.35
CA ALA A 218 -12.96 -1.94 -5.26
C ALA A 218 -14.36 -1.88 -4.66
N TRP A 219 -14.90 -0.67 -4.53
CA TRP A 219 -16.24 -0.42 -4.02
C TRP A 219 -17.30 -1.11 -4.88
N GLN A 220 -17.19 -0.97 -6.21
CA GLN A 220 -18.10 -1.65 -7.13
C GLN A 220 -18.08 -3.15 -6.91
N ASN A 221 -16.90 -3.77 -6.85
CA ASN A 221 -16.75 -5.22 -6.70
C ASN A 221 -17.28 -5.74 -5.35
N ALA A 222 -16.90 -5.11 -4.23
CA ALA A 222 -17.30 -5.58 -2.90
C ALA A 222 -18.79 -5.36 -2.61
N ALA A 223 -19.43 -4.33 -3.20
CA ALA A 223 -20.88 -4.16 -3.12
C ALA A 223 -21.65 -5.35 -3.71
N PHE A 224 -21.12 -6.02 -4.75
CA PHE A 224 -21.72 -7.23 -5.33
C PHE A 224 -21.63 -8.47 -4.41
N GLU A 225 -20.75 -8.45 -3.41
CA GLU A 225 -20.56 -9.55 -2.45
C GLU A 225 -21.42 -9.39 -1.19
N GLY A 226 -22.17 -8.29 -1.05
CA GLY A 226 -23.02 -8.01 0.11
C GLY A 226 -22.25 -7.54 1.34
N ILE A 227 -21.02 -7.06 1.15
CA ILE A 227 -20.20 -6.44 2.20
C ILE A 227 -20.67 -4.99 2.38
N SER A 228 -20.99 -4.60 3.61
CA SER A 228 -21.28 -3.21 3.94
C SER A 228 -19.97 -2.44 3.97
N MET A 229 -19.88 -1.37 3.17
CA MET A 229 -18.69 -0.55 3.05
C MET A 229 -18.97 0.87 3.50
N ASP A 230 -17.98 1.49 4.14
CA ASP A 230 -18.00 2.91 4.46
C ASP A 230 -16.61 3.53 4.27
N CYS A 231 -16.57 4.85 4.10
CA CYS A 231 -15.35 5.63 3.94
C CYS A 231 -15.41 6.88 4.80
N LEU A 232 -14.39 7.10 5.64
CA LEU A 232 -14.32 8.28 6.48
C LEU A 232 -12.90 8.80 6.66
N GLY A 233 -12.77 10.08 7.00
CA GLY A 233 -11.53 10.68 7.46
C GLY A 233 -11.44 10.57 8.98
N LEU A 234 -10.33 10.06 9.50
CA LEU A 234 -10.08 9.94 10.93
C LEU A 234 -8.68 10.39 11.34
N ALA A 235 -8.56 10.72 12.61
CA ALA A 235 -7.29 10.81 13.31
C ALA A 235 -7.41 9.97 14.58
N SER A 236 -6.64 8.88 14.67
CA SER A 236 -6.62 8.03 15.86
C SER A 236 -6.07 8.76 17.09
N ILE A 237 -5.12 9.66 16.85
CA ILE A 237 -4.57 10.60 17.83
C ILE A 237 -4.49 11.96 17.13
N GLN A 238 -5.19 12.94 17.67
CA GLN A 238 -5.19 14.30 17.16
C GLN A 238 -3.95 15.06 17.67
N ALA A 239 -3.05 15.41 16.76
CA ALA A 239 -1.81 16.15 17.03
C ALA A 239 -1.99 17.67 16.88
N THR A 240 -3.02 18.13 16.17
CA THR A 240 -3.24 19.55 15.84
C THR A 240 -4.53 20.12 16.45
N GLN A 241 -4.63 21.45 16.45
CA GLN A 241 -5.85 22.18 16.73
C GLN A 241 -6.26 23.00 15.51
N SER A 242 -7.51 22.87 15.07
CA SER A 242 -8.05 23.66 13.96
C SER A 242 -8.62 24.97 14.47
N GLY A 243 -8.40 26.06 13.72
CA GLY A 243 -8.93 27.38 14.03
C GLY A 243 -8.98 28.28 12.80
N LEU A 244 -9.30 29.55 13.03
CA LEU A 244 -9.25 30.61 12.02
C LEU A 244 -8.16 31.61 12.42
N ILE A 245 -7.34 32.02 11.47
CA ILE A 245 -6.40 33.14 11.61
C ILE A 245 -6.88 34.30 10.73
N GLU A 246 -6.57 35.53 11.14
CA GLU A 246 -6.87 36.71 10.34
C GLU A 246 -5.61 37.15 9.58
N VAL A 247 -5.68 37.19 8.26
CA VAL A 247 -4.60 37.64 7.38
C VAL A 247 -5.21 38.65 6.41
N ASN A 248 -4.69 39.88 6.40
CA ASN A 248 -5.20 40.97 5.55
C ASN A 248 -6.72 41.24 5.70
N GLY A 249 -7.29 41.00 6.88
CA GLY A 249 -8.73 41.16 7.16
C GLY A 249 -9.60 39.98 6.72
N GLU A 250 -9.02 38.93 6.14
CA GLU A 250 -9.72 37.70 5.79
C GLU A 250 -9.48 36.61 6.84
N LYS A 251 -10.53 35.86 7.18
CA LYS A 251 -10.43 34.72 8.09
C LYS A 251 -10.09 33.47 7.29
N ILE A 252 -8.90 32.92 7.53
CA ILE A 252 -8.38 31.75 6.83
C ILE A 252 -8.33 30.57 7.80
N PRO A 253 -8.81 29.37 7.42
CA PRO A 253 -8.58 28.15 8.19
C PRO A 253 -7.09 27.91 8.43
N ALA A 254 -6.73 27.51 9.64
CA ALA A 254 -5.37 27.14 9.97
C ALA A 254 -5.31 26.02 11.00
N LEU A 255 -4.20 25.30 10.97
CA LEU A 255 -3.82 24.32 11.96
C LEU A 255 -2.74 24.88 12.87
N ARG A 256 -2.85 24.59 14.15
CA ARG A 256 -1.79 24.83 15.13
C ARG A 256 -1.29 23.50 15.69
N GLY A 257 0.03 23.33 15.75
CA GLY A 257 0.67 22.16 16.34
C GLY A 257 2.17 22.38 16.53
N HIS A 258 2.93 21.30 16.71
CA HIS A 258 4.39 21.32 16.76
C HIS A 258 4.94 20.46 15.63
N ARG A 259 5.89 20.96 14.85
CA ARG A 259 6.46 20.23 13.73
C ARG A 259 7.25 19.01 14.20
N LEU A 260 7.14 17.90 13.47
CA LEU A 260 7.82 16.64 13.81
C LEU A 260 9.35 16.76 13.73
N SER A 261 9.88 17.47 12.73
CA SER A 261 11.31 17.52 12.44
C SER A 261 12.14 18.28 13.49
N ASP A 262 11.62 19.36 14.06
CA ASP A 262 12.35 20.26 14.96
C ASP A 262 11.64 20.53 16.30
N GLY A 263 10.37 20.11 16.43
CA GLY A 263 9.55 20.38 17.61
C GLY A 263 9.05 21.81 17.76
N GLN A 264 9.28 22.68 16.78
CA GLN A 264 8.88 24.08 16.85
C GLN A 264 7.37 24.25 16.69
N PRO A 265 6.76 25.23 17.38
CA PRO A 265 5.35 25.55 17.18
C PRO A 265 5.12 26.05 15.75
N LEU A 266 4.06 25.56 15.13
CA LEU A 266 3.67 25.92 13.77
C LEU A 266 2.19 26.27 13.74
N THR A 267 1.87 27.39 13.10
CA THR A 267 0.50 27.72 12.68
C THR A 267 0.51 27.88 11.16
N VAL A 268 -0.26 27.05 10.46
CA VAL A 268 -0.15 26.92 9.00
C VAL A 268 -1.52 26.66 8.36
N TYR A 269 -1.73 27.23 7.18
CA TYR A 269 -2.76 26.76 6.25
C TYR A 269 -2.12 25.67 5.36
N PRO A 270 -2.52 24.39 5.48
CA PRO A 270 -1.85 23.29 4.78
C PRO A 270 -2.12 23.25 3.27
N GLY A 271 -3.07 24.06 2.79
CA GLY A 271 -3.53 24.04 1.41
C GLY A 271 -4.78 23.16 1.21
N GLU A 272 -5.23 23.08 -0.03
CA GLU A 272 -6.43 22.32 -0.39
C GLU A 272 -6.09 20.86 -0.73
N VAL A 273 -6.89 19.95 -0.18
CA VAL A 273 -6.86 18.54 -0.60
C VAL A 273 -7.69 18.42 -1.87
N PRO A 274 -7.16 17.79 -2.95
CA PRO A 274 -7.93 17.63 -4.16
C PRO A 274 -9.08 16.65 -3.91
N ALA A 275 -10.32 17.09 -4.08
CA ALA A 275 -11.50 16.22 -3.95
C ALA A 275 -11.60 15.17 -5.06
N ARG A 276 -10.76 15.25 -6.09
CA ARG A 276 -10.68 14.31 -7.22
C ARG A 276 -9.26 13.87 -7.46
N LEU A 277 -9.09 12.78 -8.22
CA LEU A 277 -7.76 12.35 -8.65
C LEU A 277 -7.02 13.53 -9.33
N PRO A 278 -5.90 13.99 -8.76
CA PRO A 278 -5.19 15.15 -9.29
C PRO A 278 -4.56 14.83 -10.66
N GLY A 279 -4.69 15.77 -11.59
CA GLY A 279 -3.92 15.80 -12.83
C GLY A 279 -2.56 16.46 -12.64
N GLN A 280 -1.69 16.43 -13.65
CA GLN A 280 -0.32 16.97 -13.56
C GLN A 280 -0.28 18.45 -13.08
N ALA A 281 -1.23 19.26 -13.54
CA ALA A 281 -1.35 20.68 -13.15
C ALA A 281 -1.47 20.91 -11.63
N PHE A 282 -2.00 19.95 -10.87
CA PHE A 282 -2.11 20.05 -9.41
C PHE A 282 -0.73 20.16 -8.74
N TRP A 283 0.27 19.43 -9.24
CA TRP A 283 1.63 19.47 -8.68
C TRP A 283 2.48 20.62 -9.24
N GLU A 284 2.09 21.17 -10.39
CA GLU A 284 2.73 22.37 -10.96
C GLU A 284 2.28 23.64 -10.24
N GLN A 285 1.03 23.66 -9.78
CA GLN A 285 0.47 24.71 -8.93
C GLN A 285 0.91 24.47 -7.49
N GLN A 286 2.05 25.05 -7.08
CA GLN A 286 2.46 25.01 -5.68
C GLN A 286 1.45 25.75 -4.80
N GLY A 287 0.83 25.03 -3.86
CA GLY A 287 -0.13 25.59 -2.92
C GLY A 287 -0.52 24.70 -1.75
N PHE A 288 0.10 23.52 -1.59
CA PHE A 288 -0.15 22.62 -0.47
C PHE A 288 1.16 22.13 0.12
N GLN A 289 1.18 22.00 1.45
CA GLN A 289 2.26 21.39 2.20
C GLN A 289 1.66 20.74 3.45
N PHE A 290 1.43 19.43 3.37
CA PHE A 290 0.91 18.68 4.51
C PHE A 290 2.04 18.37 5.50
N GLU A 291 2.20 19.20 6.52
CA GLU A 291 3.25 19.03 7.54
C GLU A 291 3.02 17.80 8.42
N ASN A 292 4.10 17.22 8.95
CA ASN A 292 4.01 16.20 9.98
C ASN A 292 4.07 16.84 11.37
N PHE A 293 3.12 16.51 12.23
CA PHE A 293 3.03 17.07 13.58
C PHE A 293 3.46 16.07 14.66
N ARG A 294 4.05 16.57 15.74
CA ARG A 294 4.28 15.81 16.97
C ARG A 294 2.97 15.63 17.72
N PRO A 295 2.77 14.49 18.40
CA PRO A 295 1.69 14.36 19.38
C PRO A 295 1.71 15.51 20.39
N GLN A 296 0.53 15.97 20.80
CA GLN A 296 0.41 17.00 21.82
C GLN A 296 0.94 16.47 23.16
N VAL A 297 1.54 17.35 23.95
CA VAL A 297 1.88 17.02 25.34
C VAL A 297 0.56 16.91 26.11
N MET A 298 0.24 15.70 26.54
CA MET A 298 -1.00 15.37 27.22
C MET A 298 -0.71 14.85 28.63
N ASP A 299 -1.65 15.12 29.53
CA ASP A 299 -1.68 14.50 30.85
C ASP A 299 -1.99 13.00 30.70
N VAL A 300 -1.29 12.16 31.47
CA VAL A 300 -1.42 10.69 31.43
C VAL A 300 -2.82 10.23 31.84
N ASP A 301 -3.51 11.04 32.66
CA ASP A 301 -4.85 10.73 33.18
C ASP A 301 -5.99 11.23 32.26
N LYS A 302 -5.66 11.77 31.07
CA LYS A 302 -6.65 12.27 30.11
C LYS A 302 -6.72 11.39 28.86
N PRO A 303 -7.92 11.16 28.31
CA PRO A 303 -8.04 10.46 27.04
C PRO A 303 -7.37 11.26 25.92
N LEU A 304 -6.74 10.54 24.99
CA LEU A 304 -6.16 11.15 23.80
C LEU A 304 -7.27 11.72 22.92
N PRO A 305 -7.12 12.95 22.40
CA PRO A 305 -8.08 13.51 21.45
C PRO A 305 -8.04 12.73 20.14
N HIS A 306 -9.18 12.61 19.47
CA HIS A 306 -9.32 11.89 18.21
C HIS A 306 -10.31 12.60 17.28
N ILE A 307 -10.30 12.23 16.01
CA ILE A 307 -11.30 12.67 15.03
C ILE A 307 -12.00 11.43 14.48
N ARG A 308 -13.33 11.35 14.69
CA ARG A 308 -14.24 10.33 14.13
C ARG A 308 -13.89 8.86 14.43
N LEU A 309 -13.13 8.60 15.51
CA LEU A 309 -12.87 7.23 15.97
C LEU A 309 -14.14 6.56 16.51
N ASP A 310 -15.00 7.35 17.15
CA ASP A 310 -16.38 7.02 17.53
C ASP A 310 -17.22 6.56 16.34
N ALA A 311 -17.18 7.29 15.22
CA ALA A 311 -17.89 6.91 14.00
C ALA A 311 -17.35 5.59 13.41
N ALA A 312 -16.03 5.40 13.42
CA ALA A 312 -15.40 4.15 12.99
C ALA A 312 -15.83 2.96 13.88
N LEU A 313 -15.92 3.15 15.20
CA LEU A 313 -16.39 2.15 16.14
C LEU A 313 -17.87 1.82 15.95
N GLU A 314 -18.74 2.82 15.80
CA GLU A 314 -20.17 2.60 15.52
C GLU A 314 -20.35 1.78 14.24
N PHE A 315 -19.62 2.13 13.17
CA PHE A 315 -19.67 1.36 11.93
C PHE A 315 -19.18 -0.08 12.15
N LEU A 316 -17.98 -0.27 12.70
CA LEU A 316 -17.36 -1.60 12.78
C LEU A 316 -18.02 -2.53 13.80
N ILE A 317 -18.45 -2.01 14.96
CA ILE A 317 -18.89 -2.85 16.08
C ILE A 317 -20.19 -2.39 16.74
N GLY A 318 -20.77 -1.26 16.36
CA GLY A 318 -21.98 -0.71 16.99
C GLY A 318 -23.18 -1.66 16.97
N ASP A 319 -23.36 -2.46 15.92
CA ASP A 319 -24.43 -3.47 15.82
C ASP A 319 -24.22 -4.69 16.74
N LYS A 320 -23.02 -4.89 17.30
CA LYS A 320 -22.73 -5.97 18.26
C LYS A 320 -22.87 -5.52 19.72
N LEU A 321 -23.04 -4.22 19.94
CA LEU A 321 -23.16 -3.60 21.26
C LEU A 321 -24.59 -3.12 21.58
N ARG A 322 -25.56 -3.46 20.72
CA ARG A 322 -26.99 -3.15 20.89
C ARG A 322 -27.73 -4.27 21.59
#